data_AF-A0A447N327-F1
#
_entry.id   AF-A0A447N327-F1
#
_cell.length_a   1.000
_cell.length_b   1.000
_cell.length_c   1.000
_cell.angle_alpha   90.00
_cell.angle_beta   90.00
_cell.angle_gamma   90.00
#
_symmetry.space_group_name_H-M   'P 1'
#
loop_
_entity.id
_entity.type
_entity.pdbx_description
1 polymer ?
#
loop_
_entity_poly.entity_id
_entity_poly.type
_entity_poly.pdbx_seq_one_letter_code
_entity_poly.pdbx_strand_id
1 'polypeptide(L)'
;MAPEADVLAVDIDEQRLSRVYDNLKRLGMKATVKQGDGRYPSQWCGEQQFDRILLDAPCSATGVIRRHPDIKWLRRDRDIAELAQLQAEILDAVWPRLKPGGTLVYATCSVLPEENRDQIKAFLQRTPDAALSETGTPDQPGQQNLPGGEEGDGFFYAKLIKK
;
A
#
# COMPACT_ATOMS: atom_id res chain seq x y z
N MET A 1 -8.66 -0.51 -18.44
CA MET A 1 -9.64 -0.76 -17.36
C MET A 1 -9.95 -2.26 -17.36
N ALA A 2 -10.11 -2.88 -16.19
CA ALA A 2 -10.37 -4.32 -16.04
C ALA A 2 -11.71 -4.55 -15.30
N PRO A 3 -12.86 -4.34 -15.97
CA PRO A 3 -14.18 -4.37 -15.33
C PRO A 3 -14.61 -5.77 -14.86
N GLU A 4 -13.99 -6.82 -15.40
CA GLU A 4 -14.24 -8.23 -15.05
C GLU A 4 -13.27 -8.76 -13.99
N ALA A 5 -12.48 -7.88 -13.36
CA ALA A 5 -11.55 -8.30 -12.32
C ALA A 5 -12.30 -8.74 -11.06
N ASP A 6 -11.95 -9.92 -10.54
CA ASP A 6 -12.41 -10.38 -9.23
C ASP A 6 -11.60 -9.69 -8.12
N VAL A 7 -12.19 -8.66 -7.52
CA VAL A 7 -11.54 -7.84 -6.48
C VAL A 7 -11.93 -8.32 -5.08
N LEU A 8 -10.92 -8.52 -4.23
CA LEU A 8 -11.07 -8.63 -2.78
C LEU A 8 -10.53 -7.36 -2.12
N ALA A 9 -11.42 -6.57 -1.51
CA ALA A 9 -11.06 -5.39 -0.72
C ALA A 9 -11.04 -5.75 0.77
N VAL A 10 -9.96 -5.40 1.47
CA VAL A 10 -9.76 -5.70 2.89
C VAL A 10 -9.30 -4.46 3.63
N ASP A 11 -9.91 -4.20 4.78
CA ASP A 11 -9.49 -3.16 5.73
C ASP A 11 -9.73 -3.68 7.16
N ILE A 12 -8.92 -3.23 8.11
CA ILE A 12 -9.06 -3.57 9.53
C ILE A 12 -10.24 -2.83 10.18
N ASP A 13 -10.63 -1.68 9.64
CA ASP A 13 -11.63 -0.77 10.18
C ASP A 13 -12.99 -0.95 9.49
N GLU A 14 -13.97 -1.46 10.24
CA GLU A 14 -15.33 -1.70 9.75
C GLU A 14 -16.05 -0.42 9.30
N GLN A 15 -15.77 0.73 9.93
CA GLN A 15 -16.32 2.00 9.50
C GLN A 15 -15.76 2.41 8.14
N ARG A 16 -14.47 2.19 7.90
CA ARG A 16 -13.89 2.42 6.56
C ARG A 16 -14.49 1.50 5.50
N LEU A 17 -14.79 0.24 5.84
CA LEU A 17 -15.45 -0.70 4.92
C LEU A 17 -16.83 -0.24 4.46
N SER A 18 -17.61 0.45 5.31
CA SER A 18 -18.90 1.03 4.89
C SER A 18 -18.76 1.93 3.65
N ARG A 19 -17.69 2.74 3.59
CA ARG A 19 -17.40 3.63 2.46
C ARG A 19 -17.04 2.85 1.19
N VAL A 20 -16.46 1.66 1.33
CA VAL A 20 -16.17 0.77 0.19
C VAL A 20 -17.49 0.28 -0.41
N TYR A 21 -18.42 -0.19 0.42
CA TYR A 21 -19.75 -0.62 -0.04
C TYR A 21 -20.52 0.52 -0.73
N ASP A 22 -20.49 1.72 -0.16
CA ASP A 22 -21.15 2.89 -0.75
C ASP A 22 -20.59 3.23 -2.13
N ASN A 23 -19.26 3.17 -2.31
CA ASN A 23 -18.63 3.42 -3.61
C ASN A 23 -18.95 2.33 -4.64
N LEU A 24 -18.91 1.05 -4.24
CA LEU A 24 -19.29 -0.06 -5.11
C LEU A 24 -20.75 0.08 -5.58
N LYS A 25 -21.67 0.37 -4.67
CA LYS A 25 -23.08 0.60 -4.98
C LYS A 25 -23.28 1.80 -5.91
N ARG A 26 -22.63 2.93 -5.61
CA ARG A 26 -22.72 4.16 -6.40
C ARG A 26 -22.22 3.98 -7.83
N LEU A 27 -21.17 3.18 -8.03
CA LEU A 27 -20.56 2.92 -9.34
C LEU A 27 -21.13 1.69 -10.06
N GLY A 28 -22.05 0.95 -9.44
CA GLY A 28 -22.60 -0.29 -10.01
C GLY A 28 -21.58 -1.43 -10.12
N MET A 29 -20.52 -1.40 -9.30
CA MET A 29 -19.45 -2.39 -9.30
C MET A 29 -19.67 -3.44 -8.21
N LYS A 30 -19.02 -4.59 -8.35
CA LYS A 30 -19.05 -5.69 -7.38
C LYS A 30 -17.63 -6.07 -6.98
N ALA A 31 -17.43 -6.34 -5.70
CA ALA A 31 -16.20 -6.86 -5.13
C ALA A 31 -16.54 -7.68 -3.87
N THR A 32 -15.67 -8.62 -3.51
CA THR A 32 -15.72 -9.23 -2.17
C THR A 32 -15.08 -8.24 -1.19
N VAL A 33 -15.76 -7.96 -0.08
CA VAL A 33 -15.27 -7.05 0.95
C VAL A 33 -15.16 -7.82 2.25
N LYS A 34 -13.99 -7.76 2.90
CA LYS A 34 -13.72 -8.46 4.17
C LYS A 34 -13.07 -7.51 5.17
N GLN A 35 -13.34 -7.74 6.45
CA GLN A 35 -12.57 -7.15 7.53
C GLN A 35 -11.34 -8.01 7.79
N GLY A 36 -10.17 -7.39 7.96
CA GLY A 36 -8.93 -8.13 8.14
C GLY A 36 -7.71 -7.25 8.38
N ASP A 37 -6.74 -7.81 9.10
CA ASP A 37 -5.44 -7.19 9.34
C ASP A 37 -4.43 -7.63 8.26
N GLY A 38 -3.74 -6.67 7.65
CA GLY A 38 -2.71 -6.93 6.64
C GLY A 38 -1.53 -7.75 7.15
N ARG A 39 -1.28 -7.76 8.47
CA ARG A 39 -0.24 -8.58 9.11
C ARG A 39 -0.60 -10.06 9.19
N TYR A 40 -1.89 -10.40 9.11
CA TYR A 40 -2.39 -11.77 9.30
C TYR A 40 -3.29 -12.25 8.14
N PRO A 41 -2.77 -12.30 6.89
CA PRO A 41 -3.59 -12.60 5.71
C PRO A 41 -4.29 -13.97 5.75
N SER A 42 -3.71 -14.95 6.44
CA SER A 42 -4.33 -16.26 6.62
C SER A 42 -5.72 -16.20 7.27
N GLN A 43 -6.01 -15.17 8.07
CA GLN A 43 -7.30 -15.04 8.76
C GLN A 43 -8.45 -14.68 7.80
N TRP A 44 -8.17 -14.00 6.69
CA TRP A 44 -9.21 -13.51 5.78
C TRP A 44 -9.11 -14.08 4.36
N CYS A 45 -7.94 -14.56 3.91
CA CYS A 45 -7.79 -15.26 2.62
C CYS A 45 -7.21 -16.68 2.72
N GLY A 46 -6.88 -17.18 3.92
CA GLY A 46 -6.28 -18.51 4.08
C GLY A 46 -4.99 -18.64 3.28
N GLU A 47 -4.95 -19.60 2.35
CA GLU A 47 -3.80 -19.82 1.45
C GLU A 47 -3.96 -19.18 0.07
N GLN A 48 -5.07 -18.49 -0.18
CA GLN A 48 -5.36 -17.89 -1.48
C GLN A 48 -4.23 -16.95 -1.91
N GLN A 49 -3.79 -17.12 -3.16
CA GLN A 49 -2.84 -16.23 -3.82
C GLN A 49 -3.52 -15.37 -4.88
N PHE A 50 -2.95 -14.19 -5.12
CA PHE A 50 -3.46 -13.17 -6.01
C PHE A 50 -2.53 -12.95 -7.20
N ASP A 51 -3.10 -12.64 -8.36
CA ASP A 51 -2.35 -12.24 -9.55
C ASP A 51 -1.74 -10.84 -9.38
N ARG A 52 -2.46 -9.97 -8.66
CA ARG A 52 -2.03 -8.61 -8.35
C ARG A 52 -2.43 -8.21 -6.94
N ILE A 53 -1.57 -7.45 -6.26
CA ILE A 53 -1.83 -6.86 -4.95
C ILE A 53 -1.58 -5.35 -5.04
N LEU A 54 -2.55 -4.54 -4.63
CA LEU A 54 -2.34 -3.12 -4.34
C LEU A 54 -2.29 -2.98 -2.82
N LEU A 55 -1.12 -2.63 -2.29
CA LEU A 55 -0.92 -2.34 -0.88
C LEU A 55 -0.84 -0.82 -0.71
N ASP A 56 -1.98 -0.21 -0.42
CA ASP A 56 -2.04 1.16 0.09
C ASP A 56 -1.77 1.12 1.59
N ALA A 57 -0.53 1.38 1.97
CA ALA A 57 -0.04 1.06 3.31
C ALA A 57 -0.42 2.15 4.33
N PRO A 58 -0.71 1.79 5.59
CA PRO A 58 -0.90 2.78 6.64
C PRO A 58 0.39 3.59 6.81
N CYS A 59 0.29 4.92 6.70
CA CYS A 59 1.45 5.81 6.70
C CYS A 59 1.20 7.11 7.46
N SER A 60 2.21 7.97 7.51
CA SER A 60 2.18 9.26 8.22
C SER A 60 1.23 10.28 7.59
N ALA A 61 0.80 10.05 6.34
CA ALA A 61 -0.04 10.94 5.55
C ALA A 61 0.56 12.36 5.37
N THR A 62 1.88 12.49 5.47
CA THR A 62 2.60 13.77 5.31
C THR A 62 2.39 14.42 3.95
N GLY A 63 2.12 13.64 2.91
CA GLY A 63 1.85 14.13 1.56
C GLY A 63 0.48 14.79 1.38
N VAL A 64 -0.47 14.57 2.29
CA VAL A 64 -1.84 15.11 2.22
C VAL A 64 -2.11 16.22 3.26
N ILE A 65 -1.08 16.77 3.89
CA ILE A 65 -1.19 17.87 4.88
C ILE A 65 -1.99 19.06 4.34
N ARG A 66 -1.93 19.35 3.03
CA ARG A 66 -2.72 20.44 2.42
C ARG A 66 -4.24 20.22 2.48
N ARG A 67 -4.69 18.97 2.60
CA ARG A 67 -6.11 18.59 2.77
C ARG A 67 -6.47 18.35 4.24
N HIS A 68 -5.49 17.90 5.02
CA HIS A 68 -5.63 17.52 6.42
C HIS A 68 -4.54 18.20 7.27
N PRO A 69 -4.69 19.49 7.59
CA PRO A 69 -3.66 20.27 8.27
C PRO A 69 -3.43 19.84 9.73
N ASP A 70 -4.39 19.12 10.31
CA ASP A 70 -4.34 18.51 11.64
C ASP A 70 -3.26 17.44 11.78
N ILE A 71 -2.87 16.78 10.68
CA ILE A 71 -1.77 15.79 10.64
C ILE A 71 -0.49 16.36 11.28
N LYS A 72 -0.19 17.65 11.07
CA LYS A 72 0.99 18.31 11.64
C LYS A 72 1.02 18.32 13.17
N TRP A 73 -0.15 18.27 13.81
CA TRP A 73 -0.30 18.33 15.27
C TRP A 73 -0.51 16.94 15.86
N LEU A 74 -1.14 16.04 15.11
CA LEU A 74 -1.45 14.68 15.55
C LEU A 74 -0.26 13.73 15.41
N ARG A 75 0.61 13.96 14.41
CA ARG A 75 1.79 13.11 14.18
C ARG A 75 2.97 13.54 15.02
N ARG A 76 3.68 12.55 15.54
CA ARG A 76 4.91 12.70 16.31
C ARG A 76 6.04 12.00 15.58
N ASP A 77 7.27 12.47 15.79
CA ASP A 77 8.48 11.90 15.20
C ASP A 77 8.59 10.38 15.41
N ARG A 78 8.32 9.91 16.64
CA ARG A 78 8.29 8.47 16.97
C ARG A 78 7.32 7.65 16.13
N ASP A 79 6.22 8.25 15.66
CA ASP A 79 5.20 7.51 14.91
C ASP A 79 5.74 7.07 13.54
N ILE A 80 6.75 7.75 12.98
CA ILE A 80 7.31 7.42 11.66
C ILE A 80 8.01 6.07 11.69
N ALA A 81 8.83 5.81 12.72
CA ALA A 81 9.50 4.53 12.88
C ALA A 81 8.50 3.39 13.15
N GLU A 82 7.47 3.65 13.98
CA GLU A 82 6.40 2.69 14.25
C GLU A 82 5.60 2.33 12.98
N LEU A 83 5.30 3.33 12.14
CA LEU A 83 4.59 3.13 10.87
C LEU A 83 5.46 2.40 9.84
N ALA A 84 6.75 2.74 9.73
CA ALA A 84 7.68 2.03 8.86
C ALA A 84 7.81 0.56 9.29
N GLN A 85 7.84 0.27 10.59
CA GLN A 85 7.85 -1.11 11.07
C GLN A 85 6.56 -1.85 10.71
N LEU A 86 5.40 -1.22 10.91
CA LEU A 86 4.10 -1.81 10.55
C LEU A 86 4.00 -2.08 9.03
N GLN A 87 4.46 -1.15 8.19
CA GLN A 87 4.52 -1.31 6.74
C GLN A 87 5.40 -2.50 6.34
N ALA A 88 6.56 -2.66 6.99
CA ALA A 88 7.45 -3.80 6.75
C ALA A 88 6.77 -5.13 7.11
N GLU A 89 6.10 -5.19 8.26
CA GLU A 89 5.35 -6.38 8.70
C GLU A 89 4.24 -6.76 7.72
N ILE A 90 3.46 -5.77 7.25
CA ILE A 90 2.39 -6.02 6.29
C ILE A 90 2.98 -6.50 4.96
N LEU A 91 4.02 -5.83 4.47
CA LEU A 91 4.64 -6.17 3.19
C LEU A 91 5.20 -7.60 3.20
N ASP A 92 5.87 -7.99 4.28
CA ASP A 92 6.39 -9.35 4.49
C ASP A 92 5.24 -10.38 4.61
N ALA A 93 4.14 -10.03 5.27
CA ALA A 93 2.98 -10.91 5.44
C ALA A 93 2.19 -11.15 4.14
N VAL A 94 2.02 -10.12 3.30
CA VAL A 94 1.24 -10.22 2.06
C VAL A 94 2.04 -10.78 0.88
N TRP A 95 3.37 -10.68 0.89
CA TRP A 95 4.22 -11.16 -0.21
C TRP A 95 4.04 -12.66 -0.55
N PRO A 96 3.91 -13.58 0.43
CA PRO A 96 3.59 -14.99 0.17
C PRO A 96 2.22 -15.20 -0.53
N ARG A 97 1.31 -14.23 -0.43
CA ARG A 97 0.00 -14.25 -1.09
C ARG A 97 0.06 -13.77 -2.53
N LEU A 98 1.20 -13.32 -3.02
CA LEU A 98 1.40 -13.03 -4.44
C LEU A 98 1.83 -14.30 -5.18
N LYS A 99 1.17 -14.60 -6.31
CA LYS A 99 1.57 -15.69 -7.21
C LYS A 99 2.96 -15.42 -7.82
N PRO A 100 3.77 -16.43 -8.15
CA PRO A 100 4.92 -16.26 -9.03
C PRO A 100 4.52 -15.57 -10.34
N GLY A 101 5.30 -14.60 -10.82
CA GLY A 101 4.96 -13.72 -11.94
C GLY A 101 3.92 -12.64 -11.62
N GLY A 102 3.36 -12.62 -10.40
CA GLY A 102 2.38 -11.64 -9.96
C GLY A 102 2.99 -10.25 -9.76
N THR A 103 2.12 -9.23 -9.69
CA THR A 103 2.51 -7.83 -9.47
C THR A 103 2.02 -7.31 -8.13
N LEU A 104 2.91 -6.76 -7.30
CA LEU A 104 2.52 -5.95 -6.14
C LEU A 104 2.84 -4.49 -6.41
N VAL A 105 1.90 -3.59 -6.12
CA VAL A 105 2.16 -2.15 -6.04
C VAL A 105 2.07 -1.74 -4.58
N TYR A 106 3.19 -1.27 -4.04
CA TYR A 106 3.24 -0.61 -2.75
C TYR A 106 3.01 0.88 -2.95
N ALA A 107 2.12 1.47 -2.17
CA ALA A 107 1.77 2.87 -2.26
C ALA A 107 1.63 3.49 -0.86
N THR A 108 2.00 4.77 -0.74
CA THR A 108 1.73 5.58 0.46
C THR A 108 1.39 7.01 0.07
N CYS A 109 0.64 7.71 0.92
CA CYS A 109 0.50 9.16 0.86
C CYS A 109 1.54 9.90 1.74
N SER A 110 2.74 9.34 1.88
CA SER A 110 3.87 9.96 2.59
C SER A 110 4.88 10.57 1.63
N VAL A 111 5.62 11.58 2.11
CA VAL A 111 6.80 12.13 1.43
C VAL A 111 8.12 11.79 2.15
N LEU A 112 8.05 10.94 3.18
CA LEU A 112 9.21 10.57 4.01
C LEU A 112 9.93 9.34 3.44
N PRO A 113 11.25 9.37 3.27
CA PRO A 113 12.04 8.25 2.75
C PRO A 113 11.86 6.92 3.50
N GLU A 114 11.72 6.99 4.82
CA GLU A 114 11.63 5.85 5.75
C GLU A 114 10.42 4.96 5.44
N GLU A 115 9.32 5.57 5.00
CA GLU A 115 8.08 4.89 4.64
C GLU A 115 8.04 4.49 3.15
N ASN A 116 8.99 4.99 2.36
CA ASN A 116 8.95 4.98 0.90
C ASN A 116 10.15 4.23 0.31
N ARG A 117 11.16 4.95 -0.19
CA ARG A 117 12.30 4.35 -0.88
C ARG A 117 13.11 3.43 0.05
N ASP A 118 13.28 3.80 1.32
CA ASP A 118 14.12 3.06 2.26
C ASP A 118 13.41 1.77 2.66
N GLN A 119 12.07 1.83 2.78
CA GLN A 119 11.21 0.67 2.99
C GLN A 119 11.36 -0.37 1.87
N ILE A 120 11.22 0.07 0.60
CA ILE A 120 11.32 -0.84 -0.56
C ILE A 120 12.73 -1.38 -0.71
N LYS A 121 13.75 -0.55 -0.47
CA LYS A 121 15.15 -0.99 -0.51
C LYS A 121 15.40 -2.11 0.51
N ALA A 122 14.95 -1.92 1.75
CA ALA A 122 15.07 -2.94 2.79
C ALA A 122 14.29 -4.21 2.44
N PHE A 123 13.12 -4.10 1.82
CA PHE A 123 12.31 -5.24 1.40
C PHE A 123 13.00 -6.07 0.32
N LEU A 124 13.54 -5.41 -0.72
CA LEU A 124 14.27 -6.07 -1.80
C LEU A 124 15.54 -6.77 -1.31
N GLN A 125 16.21 -6.23 -0.28
CA GLN A 125 17.39 -6.86 0.31
C GLN A 125 17.07 -8.16 1.06
N ARG A 126 15.91 -8.24 1.72
CA ARG A 126 15.50 -9.42 2.51
C ARG A 126 14.62 -10.41 1.74
N THR A 127 14.18 -10.08 0.53
CA THR A 127 13.21 -10.86 -0.26
C THR A 127 13.77 -11.21 -1.64
N PRO A 128 14.51 -12.33 -1.79
CA PRO A 128 15.29 -12.63 -3.00
C PRO A 128 14.47 -12.82 -4.28
N ASP A 129 13.21 -13.24 -4.15
CA ASP A 129 12.28 -13.44 -5.26
C ASP A 129 11.51 -12.17 -5.64
N ALA A 130 11.75 -11.03 -4.96
CA ALA A 130 11.21 -9.73 -5.32
C ALA A 130 12.09 -8.98 -6.32
N ALA A 131 11.47 -8.31 -7.28
CA ALA A 131 12.13 -7.44 -8.23
C ALA A 131 11.38 -6.12 -8.41
N LEU A 132 12.09 -5.01 -8.40
CA LEU A 132 11.55 -3.71 -8.81
C LEU A 132 11.28 -3.69 -10.32
N SER A 133 10.17 -3.09 -10.73
CA SER A 133 9.76 -2.95 -12.13
C SER A 133 9.29 -1.52 -12.41
N GLU A 134 9.89 -0.85 -13.40
CA GLU A 134 9.45 0.44 -13.97
C GLU A 134 9.43 1.68 -13.04
N THR A 135 9.47 1.51 -11.72
CA THR A 135 9.38 2.61 -10.75
C THR A 135 10.72 2.83 -10.04
N GLY A 136 11.54 3.75 -10.55
CA GLY A 136 12.85 4.08 -9.97
C GLY A 136 13.95 3.07 -10.33
N THR A 137 14.97 2.97 -9.48
CA THR A 137 16.12 2.08 -9.67
C THR A 137 16.35 1.22 -8.43
N PRO A 138 17.15 0.14 -8.49
CA PRO A 138 17.48 -0.64 -7.29
C PRO A 138 18.12 0.19 -6.16
N ASP A 139 18.86 1.25 -6.48
CA ASP A 139 19.49 2.14 -5.49
C ASP A 139 18.52 3.17 -4.90
N GLN A 140 17.54 3.61 -5.70
CA GLN A 140 16.48 4.56 -5.35
C GLN A 140 15.13 4.03 -5.82
N PRO A 141 14.56 3.03 -5.11
CA PRO A 141 13.38 2.34 -5.59
C PRO A 141 12.11 3.18 -5.41
N GLY A 142 11.20 3.03 -6.36
CA GLY A 142 9.92 3.71 -6.42
C GLY A 142 9.96 5.09 -7.07
N GLN A 143 8.83 5.76 -7.06
CA GLN A 143 8.66 7.11 -7.58
C GLN A 143 7.94 7.96 -6.53
N GLN A 144 8.54 9.12 -6.22
CA GLN A 144 8.01 10.09 -5.26
C GLN A 144 7.38 11.26 -6.01
N ASN A 145 6.12 11.52 -5.69
CA ASN A 145 5.41 12.74 -6.06
C ASN A 145 5.44 13.71 -4.86
N LEU A 146 5.61 14.99 -5.16
CA LEU A 146 5.53 16.08 -4.18
C LEU A 146 4.31 16.95 -4.50
N PRO A 147 3.67 17.56 -3.49
CA PRO A 147 2.53 18.41 -3.71
C PRO A 147 2.94 19.71 -4.42
N GLY A 148 2.03 20.25 -5.25
CA GLY A 148 2.21 21.50 -5.99
C GLY A 148 0.87 22.15 -6.32
N GLY A 149 0.89 23.39 -6.84
CA GLY A 149 -0.33 24.16 -7.12
C GLY A 149 -1.24 23.51 -8.17
N GLU A 150 -0.65 22.93 -9.22
CA GLU A 150 -1.35 22.18 -10.28
C GLU A 150 -1.16 20.65 -10.15
N GLU A 151 -0.47 20.22 -9.09
CA GLU A 151 -0.09 18.82 -8.89
C GLU A 151 -0.99 18.10 -7.88
N GLY A 152 -0.89 16.76 -7.92
CA GLY A 152 -1.47 15.86 -6.94
C GLY A 152 -0.93 16.06 -5.52
N ASP A 153 -1.37 15.20 -4.60
CA ASP A 153 -0.82 15.18 -3.24
C ASP A 153 0.60 14.60 -3.25
N GLY A 154 1.33 14.78 -2.14
CA GLY A 154 2.54 14.01 -1.92
C GLY A 154 2.18 12.52 -1.85
N PHE A 155 2.84 11.71 -2.69
CA PHE A 155 2.48 10.30 -2.85
C PHE A 155 3.69 9.51 -3.31
N PHE A 156 3.72 8.22 -2.99
CA PHE A 156 4.78 7.32 -3.41
C PHE A 156 4.21 6.03 -3.96
N TYR A 157 4.87 5.47 -4.97
CA TYR A 157 4.57 4.13 -5.45
C TYR A 157 5.81 3.36 -5.88
N ALA A 158 5.81 2.07 -5.62
CA ALA A 158 6.81 1.12 -6.09
C ALA A 158 6.12 -0.14 -6.62
N LYS A 159 6.42 -0.50 -7.87
CA LYS A 159 5.90 -1.71 -8.53
C LYS A 159 6.95 -2.81 -8.40
N LEU A 160 6.50 -3.93 -7.85
CA LEU A 160 7.27 -5.14 -7.58
C LEU A 160 6.70 -6.31 -8.36
N ILE A 161 7.56 -7.17 -8.88
CA ILE A 161 7.22 -8.42 -9.54
C ILE A 161 7.84 -9.57 -8.74
N LYS A 162 7.07 -10.64 -8.54
CA LYS A 162 7.59 -11.88 -7.95
C LYS A 162 8.17 -12.76 -9.05
N LYS A 163 9.43 -13.14 -8.91
CA LYS A 163 10.13 -14.02 -9.86
C LYS A 163 9.57 -15.44 -9.83
#